data_AF-A0AA89NTQ3-F1
#
_entry.id   AF-A0AA89NTQ3-F1
#
_cell.length_a   1.000
_cell.length_b   1.000
_cell.length_c   1.000
_cell.angle_alpha   90.00
_cell.angle_beta   90.00
_cell.angle_gamma   90.00
#
_symmetry.space_group_name_H-M   'P 1'
#
loop_
_entity.id
_entity.type
_entity.pdbx_description
1 polymer ?
#
loop_
_entity_poly.entity_id
_entity_poly.type
_entity_poly.pdbx_seq_one_letter_code
_entity_poly.pdbx_strand_id
1 'polypeptide(L)' 'MIRFHDFQVDVQTYAQRGKQNDFPLLKRCSHCQTKRPLYRHGYYERNAVTSHQSYRI' A
#
# COMPACT_ATOMS: atom_id res chain seq x y z
N MET A 1 11.51 -9.45 4.12
CA MET A 1 11.55 -9.13 2.67
C MET A 1 10.55 -8.02 2.39
N ILE A 2 11.02 -6.83 2.05
CA ILE A 2 10.16 -5.72 1.59
C ILE A 2 9.85 -5.96 0.11
N ARG A 3 8.58 -5.79 -0.30
CA ARG A 3 8.17 -5.83 -1.70
C ARG A 3 7.67 -4.44 -2.10
N PHE A 4 8.36 -3.82 -3.05
CA PHE A 4 7.91 -2.58 -3.65
C PHE A 4 6.77 -2.86 -4.63
N HIS A 5 5.77 -2.00 -4.62
CA HIS A 5 4.67 -2.00 -5.57
C HIS A 5 4.47 -0.58 -6.06
N ASP A 6 4.53 -0.40 -7.36
CA ASP A 6 4.29 0.88 -8.01
C ASP A 6 2.82 0.92 -8.46
N PHE A 7 2.06 1.86 -7.89
CA PHE A 7 0.63 2.04 -8.16
C PHE A 7 0.36 2.79 -9.47
N GLN A 8 1.40 3.28 -10.18
CA GLN A 8 1.30 4.02 -11.45
C GLN A 8 0.37 5.24 -11.37
N VAL A 9 0.33 5.89 -10.20
CA VAL A 9 -0.44 7.12 -9.96
C VAL A 9 0.37 8.10 -9.13
N ASP A 10 0.02 9.37 -9.26
CA ASP A 10 0.58 10.41 -8.40
C ASP A 10 0.05 10.31 -6.95
N VAL A 11 0.72 11.03 -6.05
CA VAL A 11 0.44 11.01 -4.61
C VAL A 11 -0.96 11.57 -4.27
N GLN A 12 -1.47 12.54 -5.03
CA GLN A 12 -2.81 13.10 -4.82
C GLN A 12 -3.86 12.07 -5.17
N THR A 13 -3.74 11.46 -6.34
CA THR A 13 -4.62 10.38 -6.79
C THR A 13 -4.58 9.20 -5.83
N TYR A 14 -3.40 8.82 -5.34
CA TYR A 14 -3.25 7.79 -4.32
C TYR A 14 -4.05 8.12 -3.04
N ALA A 15 -3.89 9.34 -2.52
CA ALA A 15 -4.55 9.79 -1.31
C ALA A 15 -6.09 9.84 -1.47
N GLN A 16 -6.58 10.30 -2.62
CA GLN A 16 -8.01 10.33 -2.93
C GLN A 16 -8.62 8.92 -3.00
N ARG A 17 -7.90 7.95 -3.57
CA ARG A 17 -8.37 6.55 -3.68
C ARG A 17 -8.36 5.84 -2.33
N GLY A 18 -7.42 6.15 -1.43
CA GLY A 18 -7.31 5.55 -0.11
C GLY A 18 -7.34 4.02 -0.15
N LYS A 19 -8.37 3.40 0.44
CA LYS A 19 -8.55 1.93 0.46
C LYS A 19 -8.92 1.31 -0.89
N GLN A 20 -9.29 2.13 -1.88
CA GLN A 20 -9.65 1.70 -3.23
C GLN A 20 -8.46 1.66 -4.20
N ASN A 21 -7.23 1.87 -3.73
CA ASN A 21 -6.04 1.67 -4.56
C ASN A 21 -5.90 0.19 -5.00
N ASP A 22 -5.25 -0.04 -6.14
CA ASP A 22 -5.03 -1.39 -6.67
C ASP A 22 -3.90 -2.08 -5.92
N PHE A 23 -4.29 -2.80 -4.89
CA PHE A 23 -3.46 -3.22 -3.81
C PHE A 23 -3.02 -4.69 -4.08
N PRO A 24 -1.72 -5.03 -4.08
CA PRO A 24 -1.26 -6.35 -4.54
C PRO A 24 -1.73 -7.51 -3.64
N LEU A 25 -2.42 -8.49 -4.21
CA LEU A 25 -2.89 -9.66 -3.47
C LEU A 25 -1.73 -10.62 -3.13
N LEU A 26 -1.41 -10.74 -1.85
CA LEU A 26 -0.40 -11.69 -1.36
C LEU A 26 -1.04 -13.06 -1.10
N LYS A 27 -0.91 -13.98 -2.07
CA LYS A 27 -1.42 -15.37 -1.97
C LYS A 27 -0.52 -16.31 -1.15
N ARG A 28 0.72 -15.91 -0.89
CA ARG A 28 1.71 -16.68 -0.13
C ARG A 28 2.49 -15.78 0.80
N CYS A 29 2.77 -16.28 1.99
CA CYS A 29 3.71 -15.62 2.90
C CYS A 29 5.13 -15.68 2.34
N SER A 30 5.81 -14.54 2.25
CA SER A 30 7.21 -14.48 1.81
C SER A 30 8.17 -15.15 2.80
N HIS A 31 7.76 -15.31 4.06
CA HIS A 31 8.57 -15.95 5.09
C HIS A 31 8.33 -17.47 5.18
N CYS A 32 7.09 -17.91 5.37
CA CYS A 32 6.77 -19.34 5.61
C CYS A 32 6.11 -20.06 4.41
N GLN A 33 5.88 -19.37 3.29
CA GLN A 33 5.30 -19.94 2.05
C GLN A 33 3.89 -20.53 2.17
N THR A 34 3.24 -20.41 3.33
CA THR A 34 1.84 -20.83 3.54
C THR A 34 0.93 -20.23 2.46
N LYS A 35 0.20 -21.11 1.77
CA LYS A 35 -0.81 -20.75 0.76
C LYS A 35 -2.12 -20.34 1.44
N ARG A 36 -2.12 -19.17 2.07
CA ARG A 36 -3.34 -18.52 2.56
C ARG A 36 -3.32 -17.06 2.15
N PRO A 37 -4.49 -16.45 1.85
CA PRO A 37 -4.58 -15.01 1.71
C PRO A 37 -4.05 -14.36 2.98
N LEU A 38 -3.03 -13.52 2.85
CA LEU A 38 -2.59 -12.71 3.97
C LEU A 38 -3.55 -11.56 4.16
N TYR A 39 -4.26 -11.56 5.28
CA TYR A 39 -5.04 -10.42 5.71
C TYR A 39 -4.10 -9.23 5.95
N ARG A 40 -4.45 -8.08 5.39
CA ARG A 40 -3.70 -6.84 5.61
C ARG A 40 -4.18 -6.21 6.91
N HIS A 41 -3.72 -6.78 8.01
CA HIS A 41 -3.92 -6.20 9.34
C HIS A 41 -2.94 -5.03 9.50
N GLY A 42 -3.39 -3.81 9.16
CA GLY A 42 -2.62 -2.60 9.43
C GLY A 42 -2.47 -1.70 8.21
N TYR A 43 -3.50 -0.91 7.94
CA TYR A 43 -3.25 0.41 7.38
C TYR A 43 -2.74 1.26 8.53
N TYR A 44 -1.43 1.35 8.67
CA TYR A 44 -0.82 2.38 9.51
C TYR A 44 -1.01 3.71 8.78
N GLU A 45 -1.48 4.73 9.49
CA GLU A 45 -1.53 6.08 8.93
C GLU A 45 -0.12 6.51 8.52
N ARG A 46 0.02 6.98 7.29
CA ARG A 46 1.27 7.51 6.74
C ARG A 46 1.01 8.89 6.18
N ASN A 47 2.07 9.68 6.06
CA ASN A 47 2.02 10.98 5.43
C ASN A 47 2.99 11.00 4.26
N ALA A 48 2.54 11.49 3.11
CA ALA A 48 3.42 11.85 2.00
C ALA A 48 3.59 13.38 2.01
N VAL A 49 4.82 13.83 2.22
CA VAL A 49 5.16 15.26 2.24
C VAL A 49 5.87 15.61 0.94
N THR A 50 5.34 16.62 0.25
CA THR A 50 5.92 17.18 -0.98
C THR A 50 6.33 18.63 -0.73
N SER A 51 7.01 19.27 -1.69
CA SER A 51 7.35 20.70 -1.63
C SER A 51 6.14 21.63 -1.49
N HIS A 52 4.96 21.18 -1.91
CA HIS A 52 3.75 22.03 -2.00
C HIS A 52 2.67 21.65 -0.99
N GLN A 53 2.59 20.37 -0.58
CA GLN A 53 1.53 19.89 0.29
C GLN A 53 1.86 18.56 0.99
N SER A 54 1.06 18.25 2.01
CA SER A 54 1.08 16.96 2.71
C SER A 54 -0.22 16.19 2.49
N TYR A 55 -0.11 14.89 2.24
CA TYR A 55 -1.25 13.99 2.10
C TYR A 55 -1.24 12.93 3.19
N ARG A 56 -2.41 12.58 3.72
CA ARG A 56 -2.59 11.44 4.62
C ARG A 56 -2.96 10.20 3.80
N ILE A 57 -2.17 9.13 3.91
CA ILE A 57 -2.19 7.93 3.07
C ILE A 57 -2.09 6.63 3.86
#